data_AF-A0A953PCF3-F1
#
_entry.id   AF-A0A953PCF3-F1
#
_cell.length_a   1.000
_cell.length_b   1.000
_cell.length_c   1.000
_cell.angle_alpha   90.00
_cell.angle_beta   90.00
_cell.angle_gamma   90.00
#
_symmetry.space_group_name_H-M   'P 1'
#
loop_
_entity.id
_entity.type
_entity.pdbx_description
1 polymer ?
#
loop_
_entity_poly.entity_id
_entity_poly.type
_entity_poly.pdbx_seq_one_letter_code
_entity_poly.pdbx_strand_id
1 'polypeptide(L)'
;MKRIGTLALVLCACFVSVAWAQRANMPRFGKHGPRHPATHRTLNTQKIVANNMKVWDLGTYPGGYWSWVNDINDFGVVVGWSMISGPAQQHPAMIPLFGPHAMQWVDLGTLGGEAPPGISTEAFGVSDTGIIVGHSYTSAGNDHAFVWTSRTGIVDLGTLPNLGHTESEALDVNRIGTLIVGWSAGPDATLPVVWTPSLKWTKHGPVTTWKIHQLDGLDQFPNGLATAVNNFGQIAGGAWSDSGDTTVLWNPAGKRWRPKQLSGTTEYPNPWPAELNDRGEVVGMIYAPDWFHGCAALWQPVGPKKTYKLTQLPNPWGLCNGDGGIGINYQGDIVGVVYPDESGNSLAVRWTTKDPTFVELMPLTGLVWSYATNVNEFGIVAAVQGGGDVMHGVAVQLH
;
A
#
# COMPACT_ATOMS: atom_id res chain seq x y z
N MET A 1 -36.29 -6.66 29.83
CA MET A 1 -36.09 -5.48 28.95
C MET A 1 -34.64 -5.48 28.47
N LYS A 2 -34.43 -5.88 27.21
CA LYS A 2 -33.81 -5.08 26.11
C LYS A 2 -32.27 -4.94 26.23
N ARG A 3 -31.44 -5.23 25.22
CA ARG A 3 -31.58 -5.80 23.87
C ARG A 3 -30.15 -6.21 23.44
N ILE A 4 -30.04 -7.32 22.73
CA ILE A 4 -28.93 -7.68 21.85
C ILE A 4 -28.88 -6.64 20.71
N GLY A 5 -27.67 -6.23 20.29
CA GLY A 5 -27.46 -5.27 19.21
C GLY A 5 -26.05 -5.37 18.64
N THR A 6 -25.86 -6.34 17.75
CA THR A 6 -24.82 -6.42 16.73
C THR A 6 -24.86 -5.17 15.84
N LEU A 7 -23.73 -4.50 15.61
CA LEU A 7 -23.53 -3.69 14.39
C LEU A 7 -22.04 -3.40 14.17
N ALA A 8 -21.63 -3.65 12.93
CA ALA A 8 -20.29 -3.66 12.39
C ALA A 8 -19.66 -2.26 12.26
N LEU A 9 -18.33 -2.21 12.43
CA LEU A 9 -17.42 -1.15 11.98
C LEU A 9 -16.00 -1.71 12.03
N VAL A 10 -15.62 -2.48 11.01
CA VAL A 10 -14.24 -2.90 10.74
C VAL A 10 -13.97 -2.53 9.28
N LEU A 11 -13.49 -1.31 9.07
CA LEU A 11 -12.91 -0.79 7.84
C LEU A 11 -12.04 0.40 8.24
N CYS A 12 -10.84 0.08 8.76
CA CYS A 12 -9.68 0.98 8.87
C CYS A 12 -8.52 0.19 9.50
N ALA A 13 -8.16 -0.92 8.85
CA ALA A 13 -6.96 -1.68 9.18
C ALA A 13 -6.25 -2.02 7.86
N CYS A 14 -5.76 -0.97 7.20
CA CYS A 14 -4.71 -0.98 6.18
C CYS A 14 -4.24 0.47 6.13
N PHE A 15 -2.96 0.69 6.48
CA PHE A 15 -2.28 1.95 6.80
C PHE A 15 -2.51 2.47 8.23
N VAL A 16 -1.47 2.31 9.05
CA VAL A 16 -1.31 2.70 10.47
C VAL A 16 -1.73 1.62 11.48
N SER A 17 -0.92 0.55 11.60
CA SER A 17 -0.71 -0.09 12.89
C SER A 17 0.55 0.50 13.53
N VAL A 18 0.43 0.87 14.80
CA VAL A 18 1.49 1.32 15.73
C VAL A 18 2.03 2.75 15.59
N ALA A 19 1.14 3.72 15.45
CA ALA A 19 1.28 4.97 16.20
C ALA A 19 -0.13 5.38 16.63
N TRP A 20 -0.47 5.18 17.90
CA TRP A 20 -1.56 5.81 18.67
C TRP A 20 -2.03 4.86 19.79
N ALA A 21 -1.18 4.72 20.79
CA ALA A 21 -1.61 4.26 22.11
C ALA A 21 -0.82 4.96 23.21
N GLN A 22 -0.96 6.29 23.33
CA GLN A 22 -0.74 6.99 24.61
C GLN A 22 -1.36 8.40 24.64
N ARG A 23 -2.49 8.48 25.36
CA ARG A 23 -3.06 9.61 26.12
C ARG A 23 -2.78 11.05 25.63
N ALA A 24 -3.84 11.72 25.17
CA ALA A 24 -4.09 13.11 25.55
C ALA A 24 -5.60 13.37 25.70
N ASN A 25 -5.98 14.01 26.80
CA ASN A 25 -7.34 14.36 27.18
C ASN A 25 -8.05 15.17 26.07
N MET A 26 -9.16 14.66 25.53
CA MET A 26 -10.03 15.42 24.64
C MET A 26 -10.80 16.50 25.42
N PRO A 27 -10.72 17.80 25.04
CA PRO A 27 -11.73 18.76 25.44
C PRO A 27 -13.01 18.47 24.65
N ARG A 28 -14.14 18.31 25.35
CA ARG A 28 -15.45 18.42 24.72
C ARG A 28 -15.63 19.87 24.24
N PHE A 29 -16.17 20.10 23.05
CA PHE A 29 -17.32 20.98 22.75
C PHE A 29 -17.39 21.42 21.27
N GLY A 30 -18.64 21.55 20.78
CA GLY A 30 -19.03 22.55 19.76
C GLY A 30 -19.50 22.01 18.41
N LYS A 31 -20.81 22.08 18.12
CA LYS A 31 -21.45 21.69 16.84
C LYS A 31 -21.15 22.61 15.64
N HIS A 32 -20.04 23.31 15.61
CA HIS A 32 -19.74 24.26 14.53
C HIS A 32 -18.24 24.23 14.16
N GLY A 33 -17.88 23.33 13.25
CA GLY A 33 -16.69 23.48 12.42
C GLY A 33 -16.94 24.48 11.29
N PRO A 34 -15.90 25.19 10.80
CA PRO A 34 -16.05 26.14 9.70
C PRO A 34 -16.52 25.41 8.44
N ARG A 35 -17.61 25.92 7.83
CA ARG A 35 -18.05 25.48 6.50
C ARG A 35 -17.09 26.04 5.47
N HIS A 36 -16.34 25.17 4.80
CA HIS A 36 -15.56 25.56 3.62
C HIS A 36 -16.53 25.86 2.46
N PRO A 37 -16.44 27.02 1.81
CA PRO A 37 -17.21 27.28 0.62
C PRO A 37 -16.59 26.47 -0.53
N ALA A 38 -17.20 25.32 -0.85
CA ALA A 38 -16.95 24.64 -2.11
C ALA A 38 -17.32 25.61 -3.25
N THR A 39 -16.32 26.15 -3.94
CA THR A 39 -16.56 26.71 -5.27
C THR A 39 -16.88 25.55 -6.18
N HIS A 40 -18.18 25.29 -6.37
CA HIS A 40 -18.70 24.35 -7.37
C HIS A 40 -18.31 24.83 -8.76
N ARG A 41 -17.08 24.53 -9.17
CA ARG A 41 -16.74 24.48 -10.58
C ARG A 41 -17.29 23.17 -11.06
N THR A 42 -18.41 23.21 -11.78
CA THR A 42 -18.94 22.08 -12.53
C THR A 42 -17.84 21.60 -13.47
N LEU A 43 -17.08 20.60 -13.04
CA LEU A 43 -16.32 19.76 -13.95
C LEU A 43 -17.37 19.14 -14.88
N ASN A 44 -17.21 19.36 -16.18
CA ASN A 44 -17.97 18.61 -17.18
C ASN A 44 -17.78 17.14 -16.83
N THR A 45 -18.84 16.49 -16.36
CA THR A 45 -18.91 15.08 -16.05
C THR A 45 -18.71 14.31 -17.34
N GLN A 46 -17.46 14.13 -17.73
CA GLN A 46 -17.10 13.25 -18.82
C GLN A 46 -17.42 11.83 -18.38
N LYS A 47 -18.48 11.29 -19.00
CA LYS A 47 -18.64 9.89 -19.37
C LYS A 47 -18.21 8.91 -18.25
N ILE A 48 -19.14 8.53 -17.40
CA ILE A 48 -19.10 7.21 -16.77
C ILE A 48 -19.22 6.22 -17.94
N VAL A 49 -18.09 5.80 -18.50
CA VAL A 49 -18.07 4.77 -19.52
C VAL A 49 -18.15 3.46 -18.75
N ALA A 50 -19.36 2.91 -18.63
CA ALA A 50 -19.52 1.52 -18.25
C ALA A 50 -18.93 0.65 -19.39
N ASN A 51 -17.61 0.52 -19.42
CA ASN A 51 -16.94 -0.42 -20.30
C ASN A 51 -17.15 -1.83 -19.74
N ASN A 52 -17.42 -2.79 -20.63
CA ASN A 52 -17.37 -4.22 -20.32
C ASN A 52 -15.91 -4.60 -19.98
N MET A 53 -15.44 -4.23 -18.79
CA MET A 53 -14.14 -4.66 -18.29
C MET A 53 -14.20 -6.13 -17.94
N LYS A 54 -13.12 -6.85 -18.27
CA LYS A 54 -12.97 -8.23 -17.82
C LYS A 54 -12.67 -8.19 -16.34
N VAL A 55 -13.51 -8.84 -15.54
CA VAL A 55 -13.34 -8.96 -14.09
C VAL A 55 -13.07 -10.41 -13.74
N TRP A 56 -12.07 -10.64 -12.91
CA TRP A 56 -11.82 -11.91 -12.24
C TRP A 56 -12.27 -11.76 -10.79
N ASP A 57 -13.27 -12.53 -10.39
CA ASP A 57 -13.63 -12.69 -8.99
C ASP A 57 -12.65 -13.67 -8.34
N LEU A 58 -11.76 -13.18 -7.47
CA LEU A 58 -10.73 -13.99 -6.84
C LEU A 58 -11.30 -14.81 -5.67
N GLY A 59 -12.45 -14.42 -5.14
CA GLY A 59 -13.06 -15.03 -3.96
C GLY A 59 -12.09 -15.12 -2.78
N THR A 60 -12.20 -16.21 -2.03
CA THR A 60 -11.40 -16.48 -0.84
C THR A 60 -10.67 -17.82 -0.96
N TYR A 61 -9.65 -18.02 -0.14
CA TYR A 61 -9.03 -19.32 0.05
C TYR A 61 -10.12 -20.35 0.43
N PRO A 62 -10.07 -21.60 -0.07
CA PRO A 62 -11.08 -22.61 0.23
C PRO A 62 -11.36 -22.77 1.74
N GLY A 63 -12.59 -22.47 2.16
CA GLY A 63 -13.03 -22.52 3.56
C GLY A 63 -12.88 -21.21 4.34
N GLY A 64 -12.31 -20.17 3.73
CA GLY A 64 -12.20 -18.82 4.27
C GLY A 64 -13.38 -17.92 3.93
N TYR A 65 -13.54 -16.84 4.70
CA TYR A 65 -14.65 -15.88 4.55
C TYR A 65 -14.23 -14.52 3.99
N TRP A 66 -12.99 -14.09 4.27
CA TRP A 66 -12.44 -12.83 3.79
C TRP A 66 -11.08 -13.00 3.13
N SER A 67 -10.83 -12.17 2.12
CA SER A 67 -9.54 -11.97 1.48
C SER A 67 -9.33 -10.49 1.17
N TRP A 68 -8.06 -10.11 1.09
CA TRP A 68 -7.62 -8.80 0.65
C TRP A 68 -6.41 -8.99 -0.26
N VAL A 69 -6.28 -8.15 -1.29
CA VAL A 69 -5.17 -8.23 -2.25
C VAL A 69 -4.46 -6.90 -2.31
N ASN A 70 -3.13 -6.93 -2.21
CA ASN A 70 -2.28 -5.75 -2.09
C ASN A 70 -1.57 -5.43 -3.41
N ASP A 71 -1.14 -6.45 -4.16
CA ASP A 71 -0.29 -6.25 -5.34
C ASP A 71 -0.49 -7.32 -6.44
N ILE A 72 -0.05 -7.01 -7.65
CA ILE A 72 -0.12 -7.86 -8.83
C ILE A 72 1.10 -7.67 -9.74
N ASN A 73 1.77 -8.77 -10.10
CA ASN A 73 2.87 -8.71 -11.07
C ASN A 73 2.40 -8.80 -12.54
N ASP A 74 3.33 -8.67 -13.47
CA ASP A 74 3.04 -8.64 -14.91
C ASP A 74 2.64 -10.01 -15.48
N PHE A 75 2.89 -11.09 -14.73
CA PHE A 75 2.42 -12.43 -15.07
C PHE A 75 1.03 -12.74 -14.51
N GLY A 76 0.40 -11.76 -13.85
CA GLY A 76 -0.94 -11.91 -13.27
C GLY A 76 -0.95 -12.76 -12.01
N VAL A 77 0.13 -12.77 -11.22
CA VAL A 77 0.11 -13.30 -9.85
C VAL A 77 -0.31 -12.18 -8.92
N VAL A 78 -1.46 -12.34 -8.28
CA VAL A 78 -1.97 -11.41 -7.26
C VAL A 78 -1.57 -11.91 -5.88
N VAL A 79 -1.14 -11.02 -4.99
CA VAL A 79 -0.75 -11.34 -3.61
C VAL A 79 -1.51 -10.50 -2.60
N GLY A 80 -1.61 -11.02 -1.37
CA GLY A 80 -2.29 -10.38 -0.26
C GLY A 80 -2.43 -11.34 0.90
N TRP A 81 -3.63 -11.40 1.48
CA TRP A 81 -3.97 -12.37 2.50
C TRP A 81 -5.36 -12.97 2.30
N SER A 82 -5.54 -14.15 2.87
CA SER A 82 -6.86 -14.78 2.98
C SER A 82 -6.98 -15.54 4.29
N MET A 83 -8.22 -15.76 4.74
CA MET A 83 -8.50 -16.69 5.83
C MET A 83 -8.38 -18.14 5.32
N ILE A 84 -7.60 -18.99 5.99
CA ILE A 84 -7.28 -20.36 5.50
C ILE A 84 -7.95 -21.46 6.34
N SER A 85 -8.18 -21.24 7.64
CA SER A 85 -9.07 -22.10 8.45
C SER A 85 -9.48 -21.45 9.77
N GLY A 86 -10.78 -21.33 10.01
CA GLY A 86 -11.34 -20.72 11.22
C GLY A 86 -11.26 -19.17 11.24
N PRO A 87 -12.05 -18.49 12.08
CA PRO A 87 -12.22 -17.03 12.05
C PRO A 87 -11.00 -16.22 12.53
N ALA A 88 -9.84 -16.83 12.75
CA ALA A 88 -8.69 -16.17 13.38
C ALA A 88 -7.35 -16.35 12.63
N GLN A 89 -7.26 -17.19 11.59
CA GLN A 89 -5.99 -17.43 10.90
C GLN A 89 -6.00 -16.78 9.52
N GLN A 90 -5.46 -15.56 9.47
CA GLN A 90 -5.18 -14.79 8.27
C GLN A 90 -3.74 -15.05 7.85
N HIS A 91 -3.56 -15.64 6.68
CA HIS A 91 -2.26 -16.01 6.14
C HIS A 91 -1.95 -15.22 4.87
N PRO A 92 -0.66 -14.98 4.60
CA PRO A 92 -0.24 -14.39 3.35
C PRO A 92 -0.50 -15.42 2.25
N ALA A 93 -1.09 -14.97 1.15
CA ALA A 93 -1.57 -15.85 0.10
C ALA A 93 -1.33 -15.24 -1.28
N MET A 94 -1.29 -16.10 -2.30
CA MET A 94 -1.27 -15.67 -3.70
C MET A 94 -2.32 -16.40 -4.53
N ILE A 95 -2.73 -15.77 -5.64
CA ILE A 95 -3.64 -16.34 -6.62
C ILE A 95 -3.21 -15.96 -8.04
N PRO A 96 -2.78 -16.93 -8.89
CA PRO A 96 -2.49 -16.68 -10.29
C PRO A 96 -3.78 -16.48 -11.10
N LEU A 97 -3.84 -15.48 -11.98
CA LEU A 97 -4.96 -15.27 -12.90
C LEU A 97 -4.92 -16.19 -14.14
N PHE A 98 -3.73 -16.73 -14.44
CA PHE A 98 -3.45 -17.47 -15.67
C PHE A 98 -2.65 -18.75 -15.41
N GLY A 99 -2.62 -19.62 -16.43
CA GLY A 99 -1.84 -20.86 -16.40
C GLY A 99 -2.56 -22.05 -15.75
N PRO A 100 -1.86 -23.16 -15.50
CA PRO A 100 -2.45 -24.41 -15.03
C PRO A 100 -3.01 -24.34 -13.59
N HIS A 101 -2.59 -23.34 -12.82
CA HIS A 101 -3.05 -23.07 -11.46
C HIS A 101 -3.90 -21.78 -11.39
N ALA A 102 -4.47 -21.35 -12.52
CA ALA A 102 -5.31 -20.16 -12.56
C ALA A 102 -6.46 -20.26 -11.55
N MET A 103 -6.70 -19.16 -10.83
CA MET A 103 -7.74 -18.99 -9.82
C MET A 103 -7.64 -19.97 -8.64
N GLN A 104 -6.46 -20.55 -8.41
CA GLN A 104 -6.19 -21.40 -7.24
C GLN A 104 -5.39 -20.60 -6.21
N TRP A 105 -5.97 -20.39 -5.04
CA TRP A 105 -5.27 -19.80 -3.92
C TRP A 105 -4.15 -20.72 -3.42
N VAL A 106 -3.02 -20.11 -3.09
CA VAL A 106 -1.84 -20.77 -2.50
C VAL A 106 -1.51 -20.10 -1.19
N ASP A 107 -1.48 -20.89 -0.11
CA ASP A 107 -0.98 -20.49 1.21
C ASP A 107 0.55 -20.33 1.14
N LEU A 108 1.07 -19.17 1.53
CA LEU A 108 2.51 -18.94 1.58
C LEU A 108 3.13 -19.40 2.91
N GLY A 109 2.31 -19.68 3.92
CA GLY A 109 2.72 -20.03 5.28
C GLY A 109 3.05 -18.81 6.15
N THR A 110 3.52 -19.05 7.38
CA THR A 110 3.90 -18.00 8.35
C THR A 110 5.30 -18.26 8.90
N LEU A 111 5.87 -17.29 9.62
CA LEU A 111 7.14 -17.46 10.36
C LEU A 111 7.00 -18.28 11.65
N GLY A 112 5.88 -18.99 11.81
CA GLY A 112 5.63 -19.92 12.91
C GLY A 112 5.04 -19.28 14.17
N GLY A 113 4.74 -17.99 14.16
CA GLY A 113 3.97 -17.30 15.19
C GLY A 113 2.48 -17.22 14.86
N GLU A 114 1.67 -17.02 15.91
CA GLU A 114 0.25 -16.69 15.77
C GLU A 114 0.09 -15.17 15.82
N ALA A 115 -0.62 -14.62 14.83
CA ALA A 115 -0.95 -13.20 14.85
C ALA A 115 -1.94 -12.89 16.00
N PRO A 116 -1.81 -11.73 16.67
CA PRO A 116 -2.81 -11.29 17.63
C PRO A 116 -4.20 -11.19 16.98
N PRO A 117 -5.29 -11.40 17.76
CA PRO A 117 -6.64 -11.32 17.20
C PRO A 117 -6.90 -10.00 16.48
N GLY A 118 -7.32 -10.09 15.23
CA GLY A 118 -7.64 -8.93 14.39
C GLY A 118 -6.45 -8.33 13.64
N ILE A 119 -5.27 -8.95 13.69
CA ILE A 119 -4.10 -8.57 12.88
C ILE A 119 -3.82 -9.67 11.85
N SER A 120 -3.65 -9.26 10.60
CA SER A 120 -3.35 -10.13 9.48
C SER A 120 -1.84 -10.30 9.30
N THR A 121 -1.43 -11.51 8.92
CA THR A 121 -0.14 -11.72 8.25
C THR A 121 -0.38 -11.57 6.76
N GLU A 122 0.41 -10.74 6.08
CA GLU A 122 0.13 -10.30 4.71
C GLU A 122 1.34 -10.33 3.81
N ALA A 123 1.10 -10.65 2.53
CA ALA A 123 2.00 -10.30 1.44
C ALA A 123 1.64 -8.91 0.90
N PHE A 124 2.64 -8.04 0.78
CA PHE A 124 2.46 -6.67 0.31
C PHE A 124 2.94 -6.46 -1.13
N GLY A 125 4.01 -7.15 -1.55
CA GLY A 125 4.60 -6.96 -2.88
C GLY A 125 5.00 -8.26 -3.59
N VAL A 126 4.96 -8.26 -4.92
CA VAL A 126 5.35 -9.38 -5.77
C VAL A 126 6.16 -8.93 -6.99
N SER A 127 7.34 -9.52 -7.15
CA SER A 127 8.18 -9.31 -8.33
C SER A 127 7.80 -10.23 -9.49
N ASP A 128 8.25 -9.88 -10.70
CA ASP A 128 8.14 -10.74 -11.89
C ASP A 128 9.02 -11.99 -11.81
N THR A 129 10.01 -11.98 -10.91
CA THR A 129 10.86 -13.16 -10.66
C THR A 129 10.21 -14.17 -9.72
N GLY A 130 9.03 -13.87 -9.17
CA GLY A 130 8.30 -14.72 -8.24
C GLY A 130 8.75 -14.61 -6.78
N ILE A 131 9.55 -13.57 -6.45
CA ILE A 131 9.77 -13.17 -5.06
C ILE A 131 8.50 -12.46 -4.56
N ILE A 132 8.00 -12.87 -3.40
CA ILE A 132 6.89 -12.24 -2.68
C ILE A 132 7.43 -11.75 -1.34
N VAL A 133 6.99 -10.57 -0.89
CA VAL A 133 7.43 -9.97 0.37
C VAL A 133 6.23 -9.53 1.22
N GLY A 134 6.46 -9.39 2.52
CA GLY A 134 5.42 -8.99 3.45
C GLY A 134 5.91 -9.02 4.88
N HIS A 135 5.00 -9.27 5.81
CA HIS A 135 5.27 -9.37 7.24
C HIS A 135 4.56 -10.57 7.86
N SER A 136 5.13 -11.13 8.93
CA SER A 136 4.60 -12.28 9.66
C SER A 136 5.13 -12.36 11.08
N TYR A 137 4.30 -12.89 11.98
CA TYR A 137 4.70 -13.15 13.35
C TYR A 137 5.63 -14.35 13.44
N THR A 138 6.77 -14.13 14.08
CA THR A 138 7.70 -15.18 14.48
C THR A 138 7.15 -15.97 15.67
N SER A 139 7.69 -17.15 15.94
CA SER A 139 7.35 -17.94 17.14
C SER A 139 7.65 -17.21 18.47
N ALA A 140 8.43 -16.13 18.44
CA ALA A 140 8.70 -15.27 19.59
C ALA A 140 7.62 -14.17 19.79
N GLY A 141 6.65 -14.05 18.87
CA GLY A 141 5.61 -13.03 18.90
C GLY A 141 6.01 -11.69 18.28
N ASN A 142 7.22 -11.58 17.71
CA ASN A 142 7.65 -10.38 17.00
C ASN A 142 7.15 -10.39 15.57
N ASP A 143 6.75 -9.23 15.07
CA ASP A 143 6.34 -9.02 13.68
C ASP A 143 7.54 -8.71 12.80
N HIS A 144 7.82 -9.60 11.85
CA HIS A 144 9.03 -9.56 11.04
C HIS A 144 8.72 -9.57 9.55
N ALA A 145 9.53 -8.81 8.81
CA ALA A 145 9.54 -8.82 7.38
C ALA A 145 9.90 -10.23 6.89
N PHE A 146 9.22 -10.70 5.85
CA PHE A 146 9.56 -11.96 5.20
C PHE A 146 9.81 -11.78 3.71
N VAL A 147 10.54 -12.76 3.17
CA VAL A 147 10.62 -13.03 1.74
C VAL A 147 10.18 -14.47 1.48
N TRP A 148 9.40 -14.67 0.43
CA TRP A 148 8.95 -15.98 -0.01
C TRP A 148 9.40 -16.25 -1.44
N THR A 149 9.82 -17.50 -1.67
CA THR A 149 9.98 -18.05 -3.02
C THR A 149 9.43 -19.47 -3.03
N SER A 150 9.02 -19.95 -4.21
CA SER A 150 8.55 -21.34 -4.38
C SER A 150 9.61 -22.39 -3.99
N ARG A 151 10.90 -22.02 -3.97
CA ARG A 151 12.00 -22.91 -3.62
C ARG A 151 12.26 -22.96 -2.12
N THR A 152 12.16 -21.82 -1.44
CA THR A 152 12.58 -21.68 -0.03
C THR A 152 11.40 -21.65 0.94
N GLY A 153 10.19 -21.42 0.45
CA GLY A 153 9.09 -20.99 1.31
C GLY A 153 9.37 -19.62 1.92
N ILE A 154 8.68 -19.32 3.03
CA ILE A 154 8.83 -18.09 3.81
C ILE A 154 10.16 -18.08 4.58
N VAL A 155 10.88 -16.97 4.48
CA VAL A 155 12.18 -16.74 5.12
C VAL A 155 12.14 -15.39 5.82
N ASP A 156 12.52 -15.38 7.09
CA ASP A 156 12.66 -14.17 7.91
C ASP A 156 13.77 -13.26 7.36
N LEU A 157 13.46 -11.98 7.14
CA LEU A 157 14.41 -10.94 6.70
C LEU A 157 15.08 -10.22 7.88
N GLY A 158 14.54 -10.38 9.08
CA GLY A 158 15.03 -9.79 10.33
C GLY A 158 14.97 -8.27 10.39
N THR A 159 15.56 -7.72 11.45
CA THR A 159 15.53 -6.30 11.79
C THR A 159 16.89 -5.63 11.65
N LEU A 160 16.94 -4.30 11.79
CA LEU A 160 18.21 -3.57 11.84
C LEU A 160 19.01 -3.98 13.10
N PRO A 161 20.26 -4.43 12.96
CA PRO A 161 21.06 -4.87 14.11
C PRO A 161 21.58 -3.69 14.93
N ASN A 162 21.91 -3.96 16.20
CA ASN A 162 22.58 -3.05 17.14
C ASN A 162 21.79 -1.79 17.56
N LEU A 163 20.49 -1.70 17.23
CA LEU A 163 19.61 -0.60 17.64
C LEU A 163 18.47 -1.06 18.58
N GLY A 164 18.44 -2.34 18.95
CA GLY A 164 17.33 -2.91 19.74
C GLY A 164 16.02 -3.05 18.96
N HIS A 165 16.07 -2.99 17.63
CA HIS A 165 14.89 -3.18 16.78
C HIS A 165 14.41 -4.63 16.85
N THR A 166 13.11 -4.80 17.08
CA THR A 166 12.43 -6.09 17.20
C THR A 166 11.32 -6.28 16.18
N GLU A 167 10.99 -5.25 15.41
CA GLU A 167 9.92 -5.29 14.42
C GLU A 167 10.44 -4.85 13.04
N SER A 168 9.83 -5.39 11.98
CA SER A 168 10.09 -4.99 10.60
C SER A 168 8.97 -5.43 9.67
N GLU A 169 8.79 -4.72 8.56
CA GLU A 169 7.92 -5.13 7.46
C GLU A 169 8.61 -4.85 6.13
N ALA A 170 8.37 -5.72 5.14
CA ALA A 170 8.72 -5.48 3.75
C ALA A 170 7.47 -5.10 2.97
N LEU A 171 7.42 -3.86 2.48
CA LEU A 171 6.23 -3.25 1.86
C LEU A 171 6.22 -3.38 0.35
N ASP A 172 7.39 -3.42 -0.29
CA ASP A 172 7.49 -3.52 -1.75
C ASP A 172 8.79 -4.22 -2.19
N VAL A 173 8.75 -4.81 -3.39
CA VAL A 173 9.88 -5.43 -4.08
C VAL A 173 9.89 -5.00 -5.54
N ASN A 174 11.04 -4.55 -6.04
CA ASN A 174 11.09 -4.12 -7.43
C ASN A 174 10.84 -5.30 -8.38
N ARG A 175 10.30 -5.00 -9.55
CA ARG A 175 9.87 -6.00 -10.55
C ARG A 175 10.94 -7.05 -10.86
N ILE A 176 12.22 -6.66 -10.92
CA ILE A 176 13.35 -7.57 -11.19
C ILE A 176 13.84 -8.36 -9.95
N GLY A 177 13.26 -8.17 -8.78
CA GLY A 177 13.55 -8.95 -7.56
C GLY A 177 14.91 -8.67 -6.92
N THR A 178 15.44 -7.46 -7.07
CA THR A 178 16.78 -7.07 -6.62
C THR A 178 16.81 -6.14 -5.41
N LEU A 179 15.71 -5.45 -5.13
CA LEU A 179 15.55 -4.58 -3.97
C LEU A 179 14.20 -4.85 -3.32
N ILE A 180 14.22 -4.99 -2.00
CA ILE A 180 13.03 -5.02 -1.16
C ILE A 180 13.10 -3.80 -0.26
N VAL A 181 12.00 -3.10 -0.01
CA VAL A 181 11.96 -1.92 0.85
C VAL A 181 10.89 -2.04 1.91
N GLY A 182 11.02 -1.26 2.97
CA GLY A 182 10.10 -1.26 4.08
C GLY A 182 10.63 -0.49 5.28
N TRP A 183 10.40 -1.02 6.48
CA TRP A 183 10.84 -0.41 7.71
C TRP A 183 11.34 -1.43 8.73
N SER A 184 12.10 -0.93 9.71
CA SER A 184 12.42 -1.67 10.93
C SER A 184 12.27 -0.75 12.14
N ALA A 185 11.66 -1.23 13.21
CA ALA A 185 11.36 -0.44 14.40
C ALA A 185 11.92 -1.06 15.69
N GLY A 186 12.25 -0.18 16.62
CA GLY A 186 12.62 -0.48 17.99
C GLY A 186 12.11 0.58 18.96
N PRO A 187 12.56 0.57 20.22
CA PRO A 187 12.05 1.46 21.26
C PRO A 187 12.16 2.97 20.94
N ASP A 188 13.17 3.36 20.15
CA ASP A 188 13.54 4.75 19.96
C ASP A 188 13.13 5.32 18.59
N ALA A 189 12.95 4.48 17.57
CA ALA A 189 12.64 4.93 16.21
C ALA A 189 12.09 3.83 15.30
N THR A 190 11.32 4.25 14.29
CA THR A 190 11.01 3.47 13.08
C THR A 190 11.85 4.00 11.93
N LEU A 191 12.67 3.15 11.31
CA LEU A 191 13.63 3.57 10.30
C LEU A 191 13.32 2.96 8.93
N PRO A 192 13.45 3.74 7.84
CA PRO A 192 13.28 3.24 6.49
C PRO A 192 14.47 2.34 6.11
N VAL A 193 14.17 1.20 5.52
CA VAL A 193 15.19 0.20 5.17
C VAL A 193 15.04 -0.32 3.75
N VAL A 194 16.14 -0.86 3.24
CA VAL A 194 16.21 -1.60 1.99
C VAL A 194 16.98 -2.90 2.23
N TRP A 195 16.45 -4.02 1.74
CA TRP A 195 17.18 -5.29 1.70
C TRP A 195 17.75 -5.51 0.30
N THR A 196 19.02 -5.89 0.25
CA THR A 196 19.71 -6.27 -0.99
C THR A 196 20.10 -7.74 -0.94
N PRO A 197 20.06 -8.47 -2.08
CA PRO A 197 20.48 -9.86 -2.12
C PRO A 197 21.99 -9.98 -1.85
N SER A 198 22.36 -11.06 -1.17
CA SER A 198 23.73 -11.46 -0.87
C SER A 198 23.85 -12.96 -1.11
N LEU A 199 25.00 -13.39 -1.65
CA LEU A 199 25.24 -14.81 -1.91
C LEU A 199 25.88 -15.46 -0.68
N LYS A 200 25.32 -16.57 -0.23
CA LYS A 200 25.92 -17.44 0.79
C LYS A 200 26.21 -18.80 0.18
N TRP A 201 27.45 -19.24 0.22
CA TRP A 201 27.83 -20.58 -0.23
C TRP A 201 27.53 -21.61 0.87
N THR A 202 26.80 -22.66 0.51
CA THR A 202 26.50 -23.81 1.39
C THR A 202 27.05 -25.10 0.79
N LYS A 203 27.03 -26.18 1.57
CA LYS A 203 27.36 -27.54 1.09
C LYS A 203 26.45 -28.02 -0.05
N HIS A 204 25.28 -27.40 -0.23
CA HIS A 204 24.31 -27.72 -1.29
C HIS A 204 24.33 -26.71 -2.44
N GLY A 205 25.35 -25.84 -2.50
CA GLY A 205 25.47 -24.79 -3.49
C GLY A 205 25.14 -23.40 -2.94
N PRO A 206 25.14 -22.38 -3.82
CA PRO A 206 24.84 -21.01 -3.43
C PRO A 206 23.36 -20.85 -3.07
N VAL A 207 23.09 -20.11 -2.00
CA VAL A 207 21.76 -19.64 -1.63
C VAL A 207 21.74 -18.13 -1.56
N THR A 208 20.62 -17.53 -1.97
CA THR A 208 20.38 -16.09 -1.81
C THR A 208 19.95 -15.83 -0.37
N THR A 209 20.65 -14.93 0.30
CA THR A 209 20.28 -14.33 1.59
C THR A 209 20.05 -12.84 1.39
N TRP A 210 19.44 -12.17 2.35
CA TRP A 210 19.17 -10.75 2.27
C TRP A 210 19.94 -9.98 3.33
N LYS A 211 20.48 -8.83 2.94
CA LYS A 211 21.16 -7.92 3.84
C LYS A 211 20.34 -6.66 3.96
N ILE A 212 19.95 -6.32 5.19
CA ILE A 212 19.25 -5.09 5.53
C ILE A 212 20.23 -3.90 5.59
N HIS A 213 19.80 -2.75 5.06
CA HIS A 213 20.50 -1.47 5.15
C HIS A 213 19.50 -0.39 5.53
N GLN A 214 19.92 0.52 6.40
CA GLN A 214 19.16 1.74 6.69
C GLN A 214 19.29 2.72 5.52
N LEU A 215 18.19 3.36 5.13
CA LEU A 215 18.18 4.49 4.20
C LEU A 215 18.56 5.78 4.94
N ASP A 216 19.30 6.68 4.28
CA ASP A 216 19.71 7.95 4.90
C ASP A 216 18.45 8.78 5.26
N GLY A 217 18.32 9.20 6.52
CA GLY A 217 17.16 9.95 7.02
C GLY A 217 17.17 11.44 6.66
N LEU A 218 16.10 12.14 7.05
CA LEU A 218 16.03 13.60 7.04
C LEU A 218 16.20 14.12 8.47
N ASP A 219 17.11 15.07 8.71
CA ASP A 219 17.43 15.54 10.07
C ASP A 219 16.20 16.04 10.87
N GLN A 220 15.16 16.51 10.19
CA GLN A 220 13.91 17.01 10.79
C GLN A 220 12.91 15.90 11.13
N PHE A 221 13.07 14.71 10.54
CA PHE A 221 12.13 13.60 10.62
C PHE A 221 12.87 12.36 11.14
N PRO A 222 12.86 12.11 12.46
CA PRO A 222 13.61 11.00 13.06
C PRO A 222 13.04 9.63 12.71
N ASN A 223 11.78 9.57 12.25
CA ASN A 223 11.12 8.33 11.86
C ASN A 223 10.79 8.31 10.37
N GLY A 224 10.72 7.12 9.79
CA GLY A 224 10.33 6.94 8.40
C GLY A 224 10.17 5.48 7.99
N LEU A 225 9.58 5.29 6.82
CA LEU A 225 9.45 4.00 6.15
C LEU A 225 9.59 4.18 4.63
N ALA A 226 9.98 3.13 3.93
CA ALA A 226 10.00 3.09 2.47
C ALA A 226 8.80 2.28 1.96
N THR A 227 7.93 2.89 1.16
CA THR A 227 6.69 2.26 0.67
C THR A 227 6.87 1.60 -0.69
N ALA A 228 7.74 2.13 -1.55
CA ALA A 228 7.82 1.73 -2.95
C ALA A 228 9.23 1.82 -3.53
N VAL A 229 9.56 0.93 -4.47
CA VAL A 229 10.86 0.86 -5.14
C VAL A 229 10.73 0.51 -6.62
N ASN A 230 11.35 1.32 -7.47
CA ASN A 230 11.36 1.07 -8.91
C ASN A 230 12.59 0.24 -9.37
N ASN A 231 12.60 -0.18 -10.64
CA ASN A 231 13.68 -1.01 -11.19
C ASN A 231 15.01 -0.25 -11.38
N PHE A 232 14.97 1.08 -11.30
CA PHE A 232 16.16 1.93 -11.31
C PHE A 232 16.72 2.16 -9.90
N GLY A 233 16.09 1.60 -8.86
CA GLY A 233 16.50 1.70 -7.47
C GLY A 233 16.15 3.01 -6.80
N GLN A 234 15.30 3.84 -7.41
CA GLN A 234 14.67 4.95 -6.69
C GLN A 234 13.64 4.37 -5.72
N ILE A 235 13.55 4.98 -4.53
CA ILE A 235 12.68 4.53 -3.45
C ILE A 235 11.83 5.73 -3.00
N ALA A 236 10.53 5.52 -2.81
CA ALA A 236 9.63 6.50 -2.20
C ALA A 236 9.19 6.02 -0.81
N GLY A 237 8.84 6.95 0.07
CA GLY A 237 8.28 6.62 1.38
C GLY A 237 8.03 7.83 2.27
N GLY A 238 7.39 7.59 3.41
CA GLY A 238 7.03 8.62 4.38
C GLY A 238 8.11 8.83 5.43
N ALA A 239 8.21 10.06 5.93
CA ALA A 239 8.99 10.39 7.12
C ALA A 239 8.18 11.31 8.03
N TRP A 240 8.28 11.13 9.34
CA TRP A 240 7.45 11.86 10.31
C TRP A 240 8.20 12.27 11.57
N SER A 241 7.60 13.24 12.24
CA SER A 241 8.04 13.82 13.51
C SER A 241 6.82 14.36 14.26
N ASP A 242 7.03 14.85 15.49
CA ASP A 242 5.99 15.57 16.23
C ASP A 242 5.52 16.85 15.51
N SER A 243 6.29 17.34 14.52
CA SER A 243 5.98 18.53 13.74
C SER A 243 5.21 18.27 12.44
N GLY A 244 4.95 17.00 12.11
CA GLY A 244 4.21 16.57 10.92
C GLY A 244 4.96 15.56 10.06
N ASP A 245 4.39 15.29 8.89
CA ASP A 245 4.81 14.23 7.98
C ASP A 245 5.27 14.78 6.64
N THR A 246 6.07 13.99 5.93
CA THR A 246 6.51 14.34 4.60
C THR A 246 6.80 13.14 3.72
N THR A 247 6.75 13.37 2.42
CA THR A 247 7.16 12.40 1.40
C THR A 247 8.66 12.54 1.14
N VAL A 248 9.35 11.42 1.04
CA VAL A 248 10.77 11.34 0.75
C VAL A 248 11.00 10.48 -0.49
N LEU A 249 11.82 10.99 -1.41
CA LEU A 249 12.33 10.25 -2.55
C LEU A 249 13.83 10.03 -2.38
N TRP A 250 14.21 8.77 -2.16
CA TRP A 250 15.57 8.30 -2.05
C TRP A 250 16.12 7.93 -3.43
N ASN A 251 17.20 8.59 -3.85
CA ASN A 251 17.84 8.33 -5.13
C ASN A 251 19.17 7.58 -4.93
N PRO A 252 19.47 6.55 -5.75
CA PRO A 252 20.76 5.87 -5.71
C PRO A 252 21.94 6.83 -5.81
N ALA A 253 22.89 6.69 -4.90
CA ALA A 253 24.09 7.52 -4.79
C ALA A 253 25.29 6.65 -4.39
N GLY A 254 25.84 5.90 -5.35
CA GLY A 254 26.90 4.94 -5.10
C GLY A 254 26.37 3.72 -4.34
N LYS A 255 26.82 3.53 -3.08
CA LYS A 255 26.38 2.41 -2.22
C LYS A 255 25.28 2.81 -1.22
N ARG A 256 24.71 4.01 -1.36
CA ARG A 256 23.68 4.57 -0.48
C ARG A 256 22.56 5.18 -1.29
N TRP A 257 21.53 5.67 -0.61
CA TRP A 257 20.44 6.41 -1.21
C TRP A 257 20.32 7.79 -0.56
N ARG A 258 20.35 8.85 -1.36
CA ARG A 258 20.22 10.22 -0.87
C ARG A 258 18.75 10.63 -0.80
N PRO A 259 18.26 11.11 0.35
CA PRO A 259 16.88 11.54 0.49
C PRO A 259 16.67 12.89 -0.21
N LYS A 260 15.46 13.07 -0.73
CA LYS A 260 14.94 14.32 -1.25
C LYS A 260 13.50 14.46 -0.80
N GLN A 261 13.20 15.49 -0.04
CA GLN A 261 11.83 15.77 0.38
C GLN A 261 10.97 16.21 -0.81
N LEU A 262 9.75 15.67 -0.90
CA LEU A 262 8.69 16.13 -1.81
C LEU A 262 7.61 16.81 -0.96
N SER A 263 7.41 18.10 -1.17
CA SER A 263 6.47 18.90 -0.38
C SER A 263 5.02 18.73 -0.84
N GLY A 264 4.10 18.95 0.10
CA GLY A 264 2.67 19.15 -0.18
C GLY A 264 2.38 20.57 -0.67
N THR A 265 1.14 21.02 -0.50
CA THR A 265 0.73 22.41 -0.76
C THR A 265 0.56 23.18 0.55
N THR A 266 0.30 24.49 0.47
CA THR A 266 -0.03 25.29 1.66
C THR A 266 -1.33 24.81 2.33
N GLU A 267 -2.31 24.36 1.55
CA GLU A 267 -3.60 23.88 2.05
C GLU A 267 -3.52 22.45 2.56
N TYR A 268 -2.70 21.61 1.92
CA TYR A 268 -2.48 20.21 2.25
C TYR A 268 -0.98 19.96 2.51
N PRO A 269 -0.47 20.35 3.70
CA PRO A 269 0.96 20.36 3.99
C PRO A 269 1.54 18.98 4.34
N ASN A 270 0.72 17.96 4.54
CA ASN A 270 1.13 16.64 5.02
C ASN A 270 1.04 15.60 3.89
N PRO A 271 2.07 15.46 3.02
CA PRO A 271 2.06 14.51 1.93
C PRO A 271 2.52 13.12 2.36
N TRP A 272 1.87 12.08 1.85
CA TRP A 272 2.23 10.68 2.08
C TRP A 272 2.29 9.90 0.76
N PRO A 273 3.40 9.23 0.41
CA PRO A 273 3.47 8.46 -0.83
C PRO A 273 2.87 7.06 -0.65
N ALA A 274 2.40 6.48 -1.75
CA ALA A 274 2.01 5.08 -1.83
C ALA A 274 2.98 4.35 -2.76
N GLU A 275 3.02 4.72 -4.04
CA GLU A 275 3.69 3.94 -5.10
C GLU A 275 4.57 4.80 -6.01
N LEU A 276 5.54 4.17 -6.66
CA LEU A 276 6.53 4.81 -7.53
C LEU A 276 6.78 3.98 -8.80
N ASN A 277 6.60 4.58 -9.98
CA ASN A 277 6.91 3.90 -11.24
C ASN A 277 8.35 4.12 -11.73
N ASP A 278 8.70 3.40 -12.80
CA ASP A 278 10.01 3.47 -13.47
C ASP A 278 10.30 4.81 -14.18
N ARG A 279 9.28 5.68 -14.34
CA ARG A 279 9.49 7.07 -14.82
C ARG A 279 9.88 8.02 -13.70
N GLY A 280 9.89 7.55 -12.46
CA GLY A 280 10.18 8.33 -11.28
C GLY A 280 9.01 9.19 -10.83
N GLU A 281 7.78 8.87 -11.25
CA GLU A 281 6.54 9.51 -10.80
C GLU A 281 6.04 8.83 -9.53
N VAL A 282 5.67 9.64 -8.53
CA VAL A 282 5.18 9.16 -7.24
C VAL A 282 3.70 9.48 -7.15
N VAL A 283 2.89 8.52 -6.71
CA VAL A 283 1.49 8.73 -6.35
C VAL A 283 1.31 8.59 -4.84
N GLY A 284 0.31 9.25 -4.27
CA GLY A 284 -0.05 9.11 -2.87
C GLY A 284 -1.21 10.00 -2.47
N MET A 285 -1.12 10.54 -1.25
CA MET A 285 -2.10 11.40 -0.62
C MET A 285 -1.47 12.73 -0.16
N ILE A 286 -2.28 13.78 -0.08
CA ILE A 286 -1.95 15.02 0.63
C ILE A 286 -3.05 15.33 1.63
N TYR A 287 -2.69 15.58 2.88
CA TYR A 287 -3.65 15.84 3.96
C TYR A 287 -3.61 17.29 4.42
N ALA A 288 -4.80 17.79 4.77
CA ALA A 288 -4.95 19.02 5.52
C ALA A 288 -4.41 18.84 6.95
N PRO A 289 -4.19 19.93 7.71
CA PRO A 289 -3.70 19.85 9.09
C PRO A 289 -4.63 19.10 10.06
N ASP A 290 -5.90 18.91 9.69
CA ASP A 290 -6.87 18.18 10.49
C ASP A 290 -6.80 16.66 10.31
N TRP A 291 -6.03 16.16 9.32
CA TRP A 291 -5.88 14.74 8.98
C TRP A 291 -7.14 14.03 8.53
N PHE A 292 -8.29 14.71 8.49
CA PHE A 292 -9.55 14.14 8.03
C PHE A 292 -9.78 14.41 6.54
N HIS A 293 -9.26 15.52 6.03
CA HIS A 293 -9.38 15.88 4.62
C HIS A 293 -8.11 15.54 3.85
N GLY A 294 -8.18 14.49 3.04
CA GLY A 294 -7.09 14.01 2.19
C GLY A 294 -7.50 13.97 0.72
N CYS A 295 -6.59 14.39 -0.17
CA CYS A 295 -6.76 14.28 -1.62
C CYS A 295 -5.72 13.32 -2.20
N ALA A 296 -6.09 12.61 -3.26
CA ALA A 296 -5.13 11.88 -4.09
C ALA A 296 -4.17 12.85 -4.78
N ALA A 297 -2.89 12.47 -4.88
CA ALA A 297 -1.82 13.33 -5.35
C ALA A 297 -0.82 12.60 -6.24
N LEU A 298 -0.24 13.36 -7.17
CA LEU A 298 0.78 12.90 -8.13
C LEU A 298 1.97 13.88 -8.13
N TRP A 299 3.17 13.38 -7.85
CA TRP A 299 4.42 14.12 -8.01
C TRP A 299 5.16 13.64 -9.27
N GLN A 300 5.31 14.53 -10.26
CA GLN A 300 5.99 14.21 -11.52
C GLN A 300 7.34 14.92 -11.64
N PRO A 301 8.39 14.25 -12.12
CA PRO A 301 9.66 14.91 -12.42
C PRO A 301 9.51 15.86 -13.61
N VAL A 302 10.02 17.07 -13.46
CA VAL A 302 10.00 18.16 -14.44
C VAL A 302 11.42 18.60 -14.74
N GLY A 303 11.74 18.63 -16.03
CA GLY A 303 13.02 19.12 -16.54
C GLY A 303 14.24 18.23 -16.18
N PRO A 304 15.43 18.61 -16.69
CA PRO A 304 16.63 17.79 -16.55
C PRO A 304 17.17 17.71 -15.11
N LYS A 305 16.80 18.67 -14.25
CA LYS A 305 17.18 18.69 -12.83
C LYS A 305 16.26 17.82 -11.94
N LYS A 306 15.25 17.16 -12.53
CA LYS A 306 14.23 16.36 -11.82
C LYS A 306 13.63 17.12 -10.63
N THR A 307 13.22 18.38 -10.81
CA THR A 307 12.34 19.05 -9.85
C THR A 307 10.97 18.38 -9.89
N TYR A 308 10.21 18.31 -8.81
CA TYR A 308 8.94 17.61 -8.80
C TYR A 308 7.76 18.59 -8.81
N LYS A 309 6.80 18.37 -9.72
CA LYS A 309 5.52 19.07 -9.76
C LYS A 309 4.48 18.21 -9.07
N LEU A 310 3.85 18.77 -8.04
CA LEU A 310 2.67 18.20 -7.40
C LEU A 310 1.41 18.57 -8.19
N THR A 311 0.57 17.58 -8.45
CA THR A 311 -0.77 17.71 -9.01
C THR A 311 -1.76 16.99 -8.10
N GLN A 312 -2.80 17.67 -7.64
CA GLN A 312 -3.92 17.05 -6.96
C GLN A 312 -4.79 16.32 -8.01
N LEU A 313 -5.06 15.04 -7.79
CA LEU A 313 -5.89 14.23 -8.66
C LEU A 313 -7.37 14.47 -8.35
N PRO A 314 -8.24 14.57 -9.37
CA PRO A 314 -9.63 14.96 -9.17
C PRO A 314 -10.46 13.83 -8.59
N ASN A 315 -11.25 14.15 -7.58
CA ASN A 315 -12.41 13.37 -7.18
C ASN A 315 -13.63 13.80 -8.06
N PRO A 316 -14.43 12.89 -8.63
CA PRO A 316 -15.57 13.23 -9.49
C PRO A 316 -16.59 14.18 -8.84
N TRP A 317 -16.68 14.19 -7.51
CA TRP A 317 -17.56 15.05 -6.73
C TRP A 317 -16.89 16.35 -6.26
N GLY A 318 -15.61 16.55 -6.58
CA GLY A 318 -14.84 17.72 -6.16
C GLY A 318 -14.53 17.76 -4.66
N LEU A 319 -14.53 16.59 -4.01
CA LEU A 319 -14.25 16.42 -2.58
C LEU A 319 -12.78 16.01 -2.34
N CYS A 320 -12.36 16.06 -1.07
CA CYS A 320 -11.10 15.51 -0.58
C CYS A 320 -11.35 14.86 0.78
N ASN A 321 -11.98 13.68 0.76
CA ASN A 321 -12.51 13.01 1.95
C ASN A 321 -11.66 11.80 2.36
N GLY A 322 -10.34 11.86 2.12
CA GLY A 322 -9.43 10.73 2.30
C GLY A 322 -9.14 9.99 1.00
N ASP A 323 -9.25 10.68 -0.14
CA ASP A 323 -8.94 10.10 -1.44
C ASP A 323 -7.44 9.77 -1.53
N GLY A 324 -7.09 8.70 -2.23
CA GLY A 324 -5.70 8.28 -2.34
C GLY A 324 -5.42 7.61 -3.67
N GLY A 325 -4.30 8.01 -4.30
CA GLY A 325 -3.72 7.22 -5.37
C GLY A 325 -2.77 6.20 -4.75
N ILE A 326 -2.98 4.93 -5.07
CA ILE A 326 -2.38 3.80 -4.37
C ILE A 326 -1.37 3.08 -5.27
N GLY A 327 -1.73 2.81 -6.53
CA GLY A 327 -0.88 2.12 -7.49
C GLY A 327 -0.60 2.95 -8.73
N ILE A 328 0.58 2.76 -9.35
CA ILE A 328 0.95 3.41 -10.61
C ILE A 328 1.88 2.51 -11.45
N ASN A 329 1.55 2.29 -12.73
CA ASN A 329 2.40 1.56 -13.66
C ASN A 329 3.30 2.49 -14.51
N TYR A 330 4.20 1.93 -15.32
CA TYR A 330 5.06 2.70 -16.23
C TYR A 330 4.30 3.41 -17.36
N GLN A 331 3.16 2.87 -17.82
CA GLN A 331 2.31 3.55 -18.82
C GLN A 331 1.68 4.83 -18.26
N GLY A 332 1.62 4.93 -16.93
CA GLY A 332 1.10 6.06 -16.19
C GLY A 332 -0.39 5.97 -15.91
N ASP A 333 -0.94 4.76 -15.87
CA ASP A 333 -2.21 4.49 -15.23
C ASP A 333 -2.02 4.55 -13.72
N ILE A 334 -2.89 5.31 -13.08
CA ILE A 334 -2.90 5.45 -11.62
C ILE A 334 -4.21 4.86 -11.14
N VAL A 335 -4.16 4.05 -10.09
CA VAL A 335 -5.35 3.48 -9.46
C VAL A 335 -5.39 3.83 -7.99
N GLY A 336 -6.60 3.85 -7.43
CA GLY A 336 -6.76 4.05 -6.01
C GLY A 336 -8.21 4.17 -5.60
N VAL A 337 -8.48 5.08 -4.69
CA VAL A 337 -9.76 5.21 -4.00
C VAL A 337 -10.24 6.66 -3.95
N VAL A 338 -11.55 6.84 -4.11
CA VAL A 338 -12.25 8.10 -3.81
C VAL A 338 -13.46 7.86 -2.93
N TYR A 339 -13.84 8.90 -2.19
CA TYR A 339 -15.04 8.92 -1.37
C TYR A 339 -16.05 9.91 -1.95
N PRO A 340 -17.28 9.48 -2.30
CA PRO A 340 -18.32 10.33 -2.88
C PRO A 340 -18.99 11.24 -1.86
N ASP A 341 -18.90 10.89 -0.58
CA ASP A 341 -19.47 11.61 0.54
C ASP A 341 -18.75 11.22 1.86
N GLU A 342 -19.25 11.73 2.99
CA GLU A 342 -18.72 11.44 4.33
C GLU A 342 -19.30 10.14 4.94
N SER A 343 -20.08 9.35 4.19
CA SER A 343 -20.68 8.11 4.71
C SER A 343 -19.66 6.96 4.87
N GLY A 344 -18.45 7.13 4.33
CA GLY A 344 -17.37 6.14 4.38
C GLY A 344 -17.42 5.10 3.26
N ASN A 345 -18.38 5.18 2.33
CA ASN A 345 -18.42 4.28 1.17
C ASN A 345 -17.33 4.67 0.17
N SER A 346 -16.35 3.80 -0.07
CA SER A 346 -15.29 4.03 -1.04
C SER A 346 -15.62 3.50 -2.42
N LEU A 347 -15.04 4.12 -3.45
CA LEU A 347 -15.10 3.65 -4.83
C LEU A 347 -13.69 3.55 -5.42
N ALA A 348 -13.40 2.42 -6.05
CA ALA A 348 -12.20 2.23 -6.85
C ALA A 348 -12.23 3.12 -8.09
N VAL A 349 -11.08 3.70 -8.41
CA VAL A 349 -10.97 4.75 -9.43
C VAL A 349 -9.63 4.67 -10.15
N ARG A 350 -9.63 5.13 -11.40
CA ARG A 350 -8.45 5.30 -12.24
C ARG A 350 -8.24 6.76 -12.59
N TRP A 351 -6.99 7.21 -12.56
CA TRP A 351 -6.50 8.45 -13.16
C TRP A 351 -5.40 8.13 -14.19
N THR A 352 -4.92 9.14 -14.91
CA THR A 352 -3.73 9.00 -15.74
C THR A 352 -2.76 10.15 -15.55
N THR A 353 -1.47 9.86 -15.70
CA THR A 353 -0.40 10.87 -15.70
C THR A 353 -0.39 11.74 -16.97
N LYS A 354 -0.95 11.23 -18.09
CA LYS A 354 -0.98 11.90 -19.40
C LYS A 354 -2.02 13.02 -19.39
N ASP A 355 -3.15 12.78 -18.75
CA ASP A 355 -4.18 13.76 -18.45
C ASP A 355 -4.57 13.66 -16.97
N PRO A 356 -3.92 14.45 -16.09
CA PRO A 356 -4.23 14.46 -14.66
C PRO A 356 -5.62 14.99 -14.30
N THR A 357 -6.41 15.45 -15.28
CA THR A 357 -7.81 15.82 -15.08
C THR A 357 -8.77 14.66 -15.37
N PHE A 358 -8.29 13.60 -16.01
CA PHE A 358 -9.05 12.38 -16.26
C PHE A 358 -9.29 11.61 -14.96
N VAL A 359 -10.53 11.17 -14.76
CA VAL A 359 -10.95 10.28 -13.68
C VAL A 359 -12.02 9.33 -14.19
N GLU A 360 -11.85 8.03 -13.92
CA GLU A 360 -12.77 6.97 -14.31
C GLU A 360 -13.10 6.10 -13.09
N LEU A 361 -14.39 6.02 -12.73
CA LEU A 361 -14.85 5.08 -11.70
C LEU A 361 -14.79 3.67 -12.24
N MET A 362 -14.23 2.75 -11.47
CA MET A 362 -14.23 1.35 -11.83
C MET A 362 -15.60 0.73 -11.48
N PRO A 363 -16.30 0.08 -12.43
CA PRO A 363 -17.57 -0.62 -12.25
C PRO A 363 -17.38 -1.94 -11.49
N LEU A 364 -16.80 -1.88 -10.29
CA LEU A 364 -16.78 -2.97 -9.31
C LEU A 364 -18.14 -2.99 -8.59
N THR A 365 -19.16 -3.50 -9.27
CA THR A 365 -20.57 -3.32 -8.83
C THR A 365 -21.14 -4.53 -8.08
N GLY A 366 -20.30 -5.33 -7.42
CA GLY A 366 -20.79 -6.46 -6.64
C GLY A 366 -21.34 -6.08 -5.26
N LEU A 367 -20.75 -5.07 -4.61
CA LEU A 367 -20.91 -4.81 -3.18
C LEU A 367 -20.91 -3.29 -2.85
N VAL A 368 -20.95 -2.93 -1.57
CA VAL A 368 -21.24 -1.56 -1.07
C VAL A 368 -20.06 -0.61 -1.26
N TRP A 369 -18.82 -1.10 -1.21
CA TRP A 369 -17.60 -0.33 -1.35
C TRP A 369 -16.56 -1.09 -2.18
N SER A 370 -15.63 -0.35 -2.78
CA SER A 370 -14.51 -0.91 -3.55
C SER A 370 -13.23 -0.09 -3.39
N TYR A 371 -12.09 -0.74 -3.62
CA TYR A 371 -10.75 -0.17 -3.41
C TYR A 371 -9.76 -0.78 -4.41
N ALA A 372 -9.05 0.02 -5.20
CA ALA A 372 -7.97 -0.48 -6.05
C ALA A 372 -6.62 -0.37 -5.32
N THR A 373 -5.85 -1.46 -5.33
CA THR A 373 -4.62 -1.58 -4.54
C THR A 373 -3.36 -1.51 -5.39
N ASN A 374 -3.34 -2.11 -6.58
CA ASN A 374 -2.24 -1.87 -7.55
C ASN A 374 -2.65 -2.12 -9.00
N VAL A 375 -1.79 -1.76 -9.95
CA VAL A 375 -1.97 -1.98 -11.38
C VAL A 375 -0.66 -2.42 -12.05
N ASN A 376 -0.71 -3.51 -12.82
CA ASN A 376 0.45 -3.99 -13.55
C ASN A 376 0.64 -3.28 -14.91
N GLU A 377 1.72 -3.61 -15.62
CA GLU A 377 2.08 -2.95 -16.90
C GLU A 377 1.18 -3.34 -18.08
N PHE A 378 0.35 -4.37 -17.89
CA PHE A 378 -0.67 -4.79 -18.85
C PHE A 378 -2.05 -4.21 -18.54
N GLY A 379 -2.14 -3.31 -17.56
CA GLY A 379 -3.39 -2.67 -17.15
C GLY A 379 -4.34 -3.63 -16.45
N ILE A 380 -3.84 -4.65 -15.75
CA ILE A 380 -4.64 -5.46 -14.83
C ILE A 380 -4.50 -4.85 -13.44
N VAL A 381 -5.63 -4.46 -12.87
CA VAL A 381 -5.76 -3.85 -11.55
C VAL A 381 -6.09 -4.94 -10.53
N ALA A 382 -5.33 -5.00 -9.43
CA ALA A 382 -5.74 -5.68 -8.22
C ALA A 382 -6.63 -4.75 -7.39
N ALA A 383 -7.75 -5.27 -6.91
CA ALA A 383 -8.70 -4.49 -6.14
C ALA A 383 -9.44 -5.36 -5.13
N VAL A 384 -10.10 -4.72 -4.17
CA VAL A 384 -10.95 -5.35 -3.16
C VAL A 384 -12.33 -4.74 -3.25
N GLN A 385 -13.35 -5.56 -3.08
CA GLN A 385 -14.74 -5.10 -2.93
C GLN A 385 -15.37 -5.74 -1.70
N GLY A 386 -16.28 -5.02 -1.06
CA GLY A 386 -16.94 -5.51 0.15
C GLY A 386 -18.27 -4.85 0.47
N GLY A 387 -19.03 -5.48 1.36
CA GLY A 387 -20.34 -5.02 1.79
C GLY A 387 -20.98 -6.01 2.75
N GLY A 388 -21.50 -5.52 3.88
CA GLY A 388 -21.99 -6.38 4.96
C GLY A 388 -20.86 -7.25 5.53
N ASP A 389 -21.06 -8.56 5.56
CA ASP A 389 -20.09 -9.54 6.06
C ASP A 389 -19.22 -10.17 4.96
N VAL A 390 -19.21 -9.59 3.74
CA VAL A 390 -18.44 -10.11 2.60
C VAL A 390 -17.37 -9.11 2.19
N MET A 391 -16.13 -9.59 2.05
CA MET A 391 -14.99 -8.84 1.52
C MET A 391 -14.06 -9.81 0.79
N HIS A 392 -13.75 -9.53 -0.46
CA HIS A 392 -12.82 -10.35 -1.23
C HIS A 392 -12.10 -9.56 -2.33
N GLY A 393 -10.94 -10.08 -2.73
CA GLY A 393 -10.17 -9.57 -3.85
C GLY A 393 -10.84 -9.81 -5.21
N VAL A 394 -10.61 -8.90 -6.14
CA VAL A 394 -10.98 -8.97 -7.56
C VAL A 394 -9.79 -8.49 -8.39
N ALA A 395 -9.73 -8.89 -9.66
CA ALA A 395 -8.86 -8.26 -10.64
C ALA A 395 -9.67 -7.70 -11.80
N VAL A 396 -9.23 -6.59 -12.39
CA VAL A 396 -9.95 -5.89 -13.47
C VAL A 396 -9.00 -5.51 -14.60
N GLN A 397 -9.36 -5.83 -15.84
CA GLN A 397 -8.62 -5.40 -17.02
C GLN A 397 -9.09 -4.01 -17.47
N LEU A 398 -8.17 -3.05 -17.50
CA LEU A 398 -8.36 -1.73 -18.12
C LEU A 398 -8.40 -1.83 -19.64
N HIS A 399 -9.16 -0.94 -20.28
CA HIS A 399 -9.22 -0.76 -21.73
C HIS A 399 -8.55 0.53 -22.19
#